data_AF-E0LWI4-F1
#
_entry.id   AF-E0LWI4-F1
#
_cell.length_a   1.000
_cell.length_b   1.000
_cell.length_c   1.000
_cell.angle_alpha   90.00
_cell.angle_beta   90.00
_cell.angle_gamma   90.00
#
_symmetry.space_group_name_H-M   'P 1'
#
loop_
_entity.id
_entity.type
_entity.pdbx_description
1 polymer ?
#
loop_
_entity_poly.entity_id
_entity_poly.type
_entity_poly.pdbx_seq_one_letter_code
_entity_poly.pdbx_strand_id
1 'polypeptide(L)' 'MLSKIIRLLRKLIAELSGGLVLMAMVVGIFLAATLNEGAMRIIAPLLVLVAGLVVYGLTHLIAEKPDRH' A
#
# COMPACT_ATOMS: atom_id res chain seq x y z
N MET A 1 27.66 0.86 -15.37
CA MET A 1 26.28 1.24 -15.81
C MET A 1 25.19 0.38 -15.17
N LEU A 2 25.44 -0.92 -14.96
CA LEU A 2 24.51 -1.89 -14.36
C LEU A 2 24.00 -1.48 -12.96
N SER A 3 24.86 -0.89 -12.11
CA SER A 3 24.48 -0.31 -10.80
C SER A 3 23.41 0.81 -10.91
N LYS A 4 23.45 1.63 -11.96
CA LYS A 4 22.47 2.71 -12.18
C LYS A 4 21.09 2.15 -12.56
N ILE A 5 21.07 1.09 -13.36
CA ILE A 5 19.86 0.37 -13.78
C ILE A 5 19.20 -0.34 -12.59
N ILE A 6 19.99 -1.04 -11.76
CA ILE A 6 19.49 -1.71 -10.54
C ILE A 6 18.87 -0.68 -9.58
N ARG A 7 19.51 0.48 -9.42
CA ARG A 7 19.00 1.56 -8.57
C ARG A 7 17.66 2.12 -9.08
N LEU A 8 17.53 2.30 -10.39
CA LEU A 8 16.27 2.76 -11.02
C LEU A 8 15.16 1.72 -10.89
N LEU A 9 15.45 0.43 -11.10
CA LEU A 9 14.49 -0.66 -10.92
C LEU A 9 13.98 -0.74 -9.48
N ARG A 10 14.86 -0.57 -8.49
CA ARG A 10 14.47 -0.58 -7.07
C ARG A 10 13.54 0.59 -6.74
N LYS A 11 13.80 1.78 -7.28
CA LYS A 11 12.89 2.94 -7.14
C LYS A 11 11.55 2.71 -7.80
N LEU A 12 11.55 2.19 -9.02
CA LEU A 12 10.34 1.88 -9.76
C LEU A 12 9.47 0.87 -9.00
N ILE A 13 10.07 -0.19 -8.46
CA ILE A 13 9.35 -1.20 -7.64
C ILE A 13 8.80 -0.55 -6.36
N ALA A 14 9.56 0.33 -5.71
CA ALA A 14 9.09 1.03 -4.51
C ALA A 14 7.86 1.93 -4.83
N GLU A 15 7.92 2.71 -5.90
CA GLU A 15 6.81 3.58 -6.34
C GLU A 15 5.58 2.76 -6.74
N LEU A 16 5.76 1.70 -7.53
CA LEU A 16 4.67 0.78 -7.90
C LEU A 16 4.06 0.10 -6.68
N SER A 17 4.88 -0.33 -5.72
CA SER A 17 4.37 -1.00 -4.51
C SER A 17 3.48 -0.09 -3.67
N GLY A 18 3.88 1.17 -3.47
CA GLY A 18 3.06 2.16 -2.77
C GLY A 18 1.75 2.46 -3.51
N GLY A 19 1.82 2.61 -4.84
CA GLY A 19 0.65 2.80 -5.69
C GLY A 19 -0.33 1.63 -5.64
N LEU A 20 0.18 0.40 -5.67
CA LEU A 20 -0.63 -0.82 -5.59
C LEU A 20 -1.34 -0.96 -4.24
N VAL A 21 -0.68 -0.61 -3.13
CA VAL A 21 -1.30 -0.62 -1.80
C VAL A 21 -2.46 0.36 -1.73
N LEU A 22 -2.29 1.59 -2.24
CA LEU A 22 -3.35 2.58 -2.27
C LEU A 22 -4.53 2.14 -3.15
N MET A 23 -4.25 1.55 -4.31
CA MET A 23 -5.28 0.98 -5.20
C MET A 23 -6.07 -0.13 -4.50
N ALA A 24 -5.38 -1.07 -3.86
CA ALA A 24 -5.99 -2.16 -3.11
C ALA A 24 -6.83 -1.66 -1.94
N MET A 25 -6.41 -0.59 -1.25
CA MET A 25 -7.20 0.05 -0.21
C MET A 25 -8.51 0.61 -0.74
N VAL A 26 -8.47 1.38 -1.83
CA VAL A 26 -9.67 2.00 -2.42
C VAL A 26 -10.66 0.93 -2.85
N VAL A 27 -10.19 -0.10 -3.55
CA VAL A 27 -11.03 -1.24 -3.98
C VAL A 27 -11.57 -1.99 -2.76
N GLY A 28 -10.73 -2.28 -1.76
CA GLY A 28 -11.12 -3.00 -0.56
C GLY A 28 -12.17 -2.25 0.27
N ILE A 29 -12.04 -0.93 0.43
CA ILE A 29 -13.02 -0.06 1.09
C ILE A 29 -14.35 -0.11 0.34
N PHE A 30 -14.31 0.01 -0.98
CA PHE A 30 -15.52 -0.01 -1.82
C PHE A 30 -16.25 -1.36 -1.71
N LEU A 31 -15.52 -2.48 -1.82
CA LEU A 31 -16.08 -3.82 -1.65
C LEU A 31 -16.64 -4.02 -0.24
N ALA A 32 -15.90 -3.62 0.80
CA ALA A 32 -16.36 -3.72 2.17
C ALA A 32 -17.63 -2.90 2.45
N ALA A 33 -17.80 -1.74 1.79
CA ALA A 33 -18.96 -0.87 1.93
C ALA A 33 -20.18 -1.32 1.10
N THR A 34 -19.98 -2.20 0.12
CA THR A 34 -21.04 -2.66 -0.80
C THR A 34 -21.50 -4.08 -0.50
N LEU A 35 -20.62 -4.94 -0.01
CA LEU A 35 -20.90 -6.35 0.26
C LEU A 35 -21.32 -6.64 1.71
N ASN A 36 -21.05 -5.73 2.65
CA ASN A 36 -21.47 -5.90 4.05
C ASN A 36 -22.79 -5.18 4.33
N GLU A 37 -23.56 -5.73 5.28
CA GLU A 37 -24.84 -5.21 5.74
C GLU A 37 -24.76 -4.65 7.17
N GLY A 38 -25.76 -3.87 7.57
CA GLY A 38 -25.87 -3.31 8.92
C GLY A 38 -24.65 -2.47 9.32
N ALA A 39 -24.22 -2.58 10.58
CA ALA A 39 -23.07 -1.84 11.11
C ALA A 39 -21.74 -2.21 10.43
N MET A 40 -21.61 -3.43 9.91
CA MET A 40 -20.39 -3.90 9.24
C MET A 40 -20.12 -3.17 7.93
N ARG A 41 -21.15 -2.59 7.31
CA ARG A 41 -21.01 -1.71 6.14
C ARG A 41 -20.14 -0.48 6.40
N ILE A 42 -20.04 -0.04 7.66
CA ILE A 42 -19.22 1.11 8.07
C ILE A 42 -17.92 0.61 8.73
N ILE A 43 -18.01 -0.39 9.60
CA ILE A 43 -16.86 -0.90 10.36
C ILE A 43 -15.84 -1.56 9.42
N ALA A 44 -16.27 -2.39 8.47
CA ALA A 44 -15.35 -3.12 7.60
C ALA A 44 -14.50 -2.19 6.72
N PRO A 45 -15.05 -1.15 6.04
CA PRO A 45 -14.22 -0.18 5.33
C PRO A 45 -13.20 0.54 6.21
N LEU A 46 -13.57 0.89 7.45
CA LEU A 46 -12.66 1.52 8.40
C LEU A 46 -11.51 0.58 8.80
N LEU A 47 -11.79 -0.71 8.98
CA LEU A 47 -10.75 -1.72 9.22
C LEU A 47 -9.81 -1.86 8.02
N VAL A 48 -10.35 -1.87 6.79
CA VAL A 48 -9.53 -1.89 5.57
C VAL A 48 -8.65 -0.64 5.47
N LEU A 49 -9.19 0.53 5.82
CA LEU A 49 -8.41 1.77 5.87
C LEU A 49 -7.24 1.67 6.86
N VAL A 50 -7.50 1.23 8.09
CA VAL A 50 -6.47 1.08 9.13
C VAL A 50 -5.42 0.05 8.71
N ALA A 51 -5.84 -1.13 8.27
CA ALA A 51 -4.93 -2.18 7.81
C ALA A 51 -4.10 -1.72 6.61
N GLY A 52 -4.72 -1.03 5.66
CA GLY A 52 -4.07 -0.47 4.50
C GLY A 52 -3.03 0.59 4.84
N LEU A 53 -3.33 1.50 5.78
CA LEU A 53 -2.38 2.51 6.27
C LEU A 53 -1.18 1.86 6.98
N VAL A 54 -1.42 0.81 7.77
CA VAL A 54 -0.32 0.04 8.38
C VAL A 54 0.57 -0.58 7.32
N VAL A 55 -0.01 -1.25 6.32
CA VAL A 55 0.75 -1.85 5.21
C VAL A 55 1.50 -0.78 4.40
N TYR A 56 0.84 0.33 4.08
CA TYR A 56 1.45 1.45 3.36
C TYR A 56 2.64 2.02 4.13
N GLY A 57 2.47 2.30 5.44
CA GLY A 57 3.55 2.74 6.31
C GLY A 57 4.71 1.77 6.35
N LEU A 58 4.44 0.46 6.45
CA LEU A 58 5.48 -0.57 6.40
C LEU A 58 6.20 -0.59 5.05
N THR A 59 5.48 -0.49 3.93
CA THR A 59 6.10 -0.44 2.59
C THR A 59 6.98 0.80 2.43
N HIS A 60 6.55 1.93 3.00
CA HIS A 60 7.31 3.17 3.00
C HIS A 60 8.59 3.03 3.84
N LEU A 61 8.51 2.47 5.05
CA LEU A 61 9.68 2.23 5.91
C LEU A 61 10.69 1.25 5.29
N ILE A 62 10.21 0.27 4.52
CA ILE A 62 11.07 -0.66 3.78
C ILE A 62 11.75 0.07 2.61
N ALA A 63 11.03 0.93 1.90
CA ALA A 63 11.57 1.74 0.82
C ALA A 63 12.54 2.83 1.31
N GLU A 64 12.29 3.37 2.50
CA GLU A 64 13.12 4.39 3.17
C GLU A 64 14.40 3.85 3.77
N LYS A 65 14.65 2.52 3.76
CA LYS A 65 15.99 2.02 4.11
C LYS A 65 16.99 2.78 3.24
N PRO A 66 17.78 3.71 3.83
CA PRO A 66 18.72 4.46 3.06
C PRO A 66 19.67 3.42 2.49
N ASP A 67 19.98 3.54 1.20
CA ASP A 67 21.16 2.93 0.61
C ASP A 67 22.32 3.25 1.58
N ARG A 68 22.58 2.37 2.55
CA ARG A 68 23.73 2.51 3.45
C ARG A 68 24.93 2.27 2.55
N HIS A 69 25.73 3.33 2.47
CA HIS A 69 27.02 3.42 1.82
C HIS A 69 27.82 2.11 1.80
#